data_AF-X1C062-F1
#
_entry.id   AF-X1C062-F1
#
_cell.length_a   1.000
_cell.length_b   1.000
_cell.length_c   1.000
_cell.angle_alpha   90.00
_cell.angle_beta   90.00
_cell.angle_gamma   90.00
#
_symmetry.space_group_name_H-M   'P 1'
#
loop_
_entity.id
_entity.type
_entity.pdbx_description
1 polymer ?
#
loop_
_entity_poly.entity_id
_entity_poly.type
_entity_poly.pdbx_seq_one_letter_code
_entity_poly.pdbx_strand_id
1 'polypeptide(L)'
;DLGIFWAILAGLVAGVLIGESTNYFTSYAYKPTLNIAESSQTGGATLITRGFANGLMSTIPPIVLVVIAIIVAHYFADIYGVAIAGIGMLSTLGIQDATDAYGPVADNAGGIVEMSDLPPEIRQRTDALDSLGNTTAATGKGFAIGAAGLTALALLLSYTQAVGIDIAKFNLLDPHVISGIFLGAMLPAIFCALTLNAVGKTSFSIINEVRRQFREIKGLMEGTARPEYGKCVDICTKAALKEMLVPGLITVAAPIVIGFILGPLALAGFLVGAIACGFILAVTFANAGGSWDNA
;
A
#
# COMPACT_ATOMS: atom_id res chain seq x y z
N ASP A 1 -30.42 -7.71 -19.03
CA ASP A 1 -29.88 -6.40 -18.61
C ASP A 1 -28.39 -6.29 -18.82
N LEU A 2 -27.95 -5.21 -19.47
CA LEU A 2 -26.53 -4.88 -19.66
C LEU A 2 -25.96 -4.02 -18.52
N GLY A 3 -26.77 -3.65 -17.53
CA GLY A 3 -26.33 -2.80 -16.40
C GLY A 3 -25.17 -3.39 -15.61
N ILE A 4 -25.23 -4.69 -15.32
CA ILE A 4 -24.13 -5.42 -14.64
C ILE A 4 -22.85 -5.38 -15.49
N PHE A 5 -22.96 -5.53 -16.81
CA PHE A 5 -21.81 -5.45 -17.72
C PHE A 5 -21.14 -4.07 -17.65
N TRP A 6 -21.92 -2.99 -17.68
CA TRP A 6 -21.37 -1.63 -17.57
C TRP A 6 -20.76 -1.32 -16.20
N ALA A 7 -21.32 -1.86 -15.12
CA ALA A 7 -20.74 -1.76 -13.78
C ALA A 7 -19.37 -2.46 -13.69
N ILE A 8 -19.27 -3.69 -14.22
CA ILE A 8 -17.99 -4.43 -14.30
C ILE A 8 -16.98 -3.63 -15.13
N LEU A 9 -17.40 -3.13 -16.31
CA LEU A 9 -16.52 -2.37 -17.19
C LEU A 9 -16.02 -1.08 -16.53
N ALA A 10 -16.88 -0.37 -15.79
CA ALA A 10 -16.49 0.83 -15.05
C ALA A 10 -15.39 0.52 -14.02
N GLY A 11 -15.53 -0.58 -13.28
CA GLY A 11 -14.51 -1.04 -12.34
C GLY A 11 -13.19 -1.42 -13.02
N LEU A 12 -13.25 -2.16 -14.14
CA LEU A 12 -12.07 -2.54 -14.93
C LEU A 12 -11.32 -1.31 -15.46
N VAL A 13 -12.04 -0.38 -16.08
CA VAL A 13 -11.46 0.86 -16.62
C VAL A 13 -10.85 1.70 -15.51
N ALA A 14 -11.53 1.83 -14.36
CA ALA A 14 -10.98 2.53 -13.21
C ALA A 14 -9.69 1.88 -12.70
N GLY A 15 -9.63 0.54 -12.64
CA GLY A 15 -8.42 -0.19 -12.27
C GLY A 15 -7.23 0.14 -13.18
N VAL A 16 -7.43 0.01 -14.49
CA VAL A 16 -6.40 0.32 -15.49
C VAL A 16 -5.89 1.75 -15.35
N LEU A 17 -6.80 2.72 -15.20
CA LEU A 17 -6.43 4.12 -15.04
C LEU A 17 -5.73 4.40 -13.70
N ILE A 18 -6.09 3.71 -12.62
CA ILE A 18 -5.37 3.77 -11.34
C ILE A 18 -3.94 3.27 -11.53
N GLY A 19 -3.75 2.15 -12.23
CA GLY A 19 -2.45 1.61 -12.55
C GLY A 19 -1.59 2.59 -13.35
N GLU A 20 -2.13 3.15 -14.44
CA GLU A 20 -1.42 4.16 -15.25
C GLU A 20 -1.10 5.44 -14.47
N SER A 21 -2.01 5.88 -13.60
CA SER A 21 -1.73 7.01 -12.72
C SER A 21 -0.59 6.69 -11.75
N THR A 22 -0.54 5.47 -11.22
CA THR A 22 0.53 5.04 -10.32
C THR A 22 1.87 5.03 -11.05
N ASN A 23 1.92 4.43 -12.25
CA ASN A 23 3.09 4.45 -13.12
C ASN A 23 3.62 5.88 -13.36
N TYR A 24 2.73 6.85 -13.64
CA TYR A 24 3.12 8.25 -13.82
C TYR A 24 3.81 8.87 -12.59
N PHE A 25 3.35 8.51 -11.38
CA PHE A 25 3.88 9.06 -10.12
C PHE A 25 5.11 8.33 -9.58
N THR A 26 5.40 7.11 -10.05
CA THR A 26 6.49 6.28 -9.52
C THR A 26 7.59 5.97 -10.52
N SER A 27 7.35 5.97 -11.83
CA SER A 27 8.38 5.64 -12.83
C SER A 27 9.38 6.78 -13.01
N TYR A 28 10.66 6.44 -13.18
CA TYR A 28 11.75 7.38 -13.44
C TYR A 28 11.63 8.08 -14.81
N ALA A 29 10.77 7.58 -15.70
CA ALA A 29 10.53 8.17 -17.01
C ALA A 29 9.73 9.48 -16.95
N TYR A 30 9.06 9.76 -15.82
CA TYR A 30 8.15 10.89 -15.69
C TYR A 30 8.65 11.97 -14.73
N LYS A 31 8.17 13.19 -14.96
CA LYS A 31 8.54 14.39 -14.19
C LYS A 31 8.38 14.27 -12.66
N PRO A 32 7.34 13.62 -12.10
CA PRO A 32 7.18 13.55 -10.65
C PRO A 32 8.39 12.93 -9.95
N THR A 33 8.85 11.77 -10.43
CA THR A 33 10.02 11.04 -9.92
C THR A 33 11.32 11.79 -10.22
N LEU A 34 11.49 12.31 -11.44
CA LEU A 34 12.68 13.10 -11.81
C LEU A 34 12.87 14.34 -10.90
N ASN A 35 11.78 14.99 -10.51
CA ASN A 35 11.84 16.13 -9.58
C ASN A 35 12.25 15.71 -8.16
N ILE A 36 11.97 14.46 -7.74
CA ILE A 36 12.45 13.92 -6.47
C ILE A 36 13.96 13.69 -6.56
N ALA A 37 14.42 13.07 -7.65
CA ALA A 37 15.84 12.86 -7.92
C ALA A 37 16.62 14.19 -7.93
N GLU A 38 16.11 15.21 -8.62
CA GLU A 38 16.71 16.56 -8.66
C GLU A 38 16.78 17.18 -7.25
N SER A 39 15.76 16.98 -6.42
CA SER A 39 15.74 17.53 -5.05
C SER A 39 16.86 16.98 -4.16
N SER A 40 17.39 15.79 -4.46
CA SER A 40 18.51 15.17 -3.73
C SER A 40 19.77 16.03 -3.71
N GLN A 41 19.96 16.92 -4.70
CA GLN A 41 21.09 17.85 -4.78
C GLN A 41 21.18 18.79 -3.58
N THR A 42 20.07 18.99 -2.86
CA THR A 42 20.00 19.85 -1.67
C THR A 42 19.98 19.07 -0.35
N GLY A 43 20.12 17.73 -0.41
CA GLY A 43 20.27 16.84 0.75
C GLY A 43 19.07 15.93 1.03
N GLY A 44 19.18 15.09 2.05
CA GLY A 44 18.15 14.09 2.38
C GLY A 44 16.81 14.69 2.87
N ALA A 45 16.83 15.88 3.48
CA ALA A 45 15.60 16.50 3.99
C ALA A 45 14.65 16.93 2.85
N THR A 46 15.20 17.52 1.79
CA THR A 46 14.43 17.93 0.61
C THR A 46 13.96 16.71 -0.18
N LEU A 47 14.78 15.66 -0.28
CA LEU A 47 14.38 14.37 -0.86
C LEU A 47 13.16 13.76 -0.16
N ILE A 48 13.17 13.67 1.18
CA ILE A 48 12.05 13.13 1.97
C ILE A 48 10.81 14.02 1.84
N THR A 49 10.96 15.34 1.97
CA THR A 49 9.79 16.23 1.85
C THR A 49 9.17 16.18 0.46
N ARG A 50 9.99 16.09 -0.61
CA ARG A 50 9.52 16.04 -1.99
C ARG A 50 8.81 14.73 -2.31
N GLY A 51 9.36 13.58 -1.93
CA GLY A 51 8.71 12.29 -2.19
C GLY A 51 7.45 12.07 -1.37
N PHE A 52 7.39 12.55 -0.12
CA PHE A 52 6.15 12.49 0.65
C PHE A 52 5.05 13.39 0.05
N ALA A 53 5.41 14.60 -0.39
CA ALA A 53 4.49 15.47 -1.10
C ALA A 53 4.00 14.85 -2.43
N ASN A 54 4.89 14.16 -3.16
CA ASN A 54 4.52 13.40 -4.36
C ASN A 54 3.49 12.31 -4.05
N GLY A 55 3.71 11.53 -2.99
CA GLY A 55 2.76 10.53 -2.51
C GLY A 55 1.38 11.12 -2.22
N LEU A 56 1.32 12.24 -1.48
CA LEU A 56 0.05 12.92 -1.19
C LEU A 56 -0.66 13.40 -2.47
N MET A 57 0.07 14.01 -3.40
CA MET A 57 -0.49 14.46 -4.69
C MET A 57 -0.98 13.29 -5.55
N SER A 58 -0.31 12.14 -5.48
CA SER A 58 -0.67 10.94 -6.25
C SER A 58 -2.00 10.31 -5.84
N THR A 59 -2.60 10.74 -4.73
CA THR A 59 -3.93 10.27 -4.30
C THR A 59 -5.06 10.81 -5.16
N ILE A 60 -4.84 11.93 -5.86
CA ILE A 60 -5.89 12.64 -6.59
C ILE A 60 -6.51 11.75 -7.68
N PRO A 61 -5.74 11.17 -8.64
CA PRO A 61 -6.36 10.37 -9.69
C PRO A 61 -7.07 9.12 -9.16
N PRO A 62 -6.47 8.28 -8.29
CA PRO A 62 -7.14 7.08 -7.80
C PRO A 62 -8.46 7.37 -7.08
N ILE A 63 -8.50 8.40 -6.23
CA ILE A 63 -9.73 8.75 -5.50
C ILE A 63 -10.82 9.22 -6.47
N VAL A 64 -10.48 10.11 -7.41
CA VAL A 64 -11.43 10.61 -8.41
C VAL A 64 -11.97 9.46 -9.28
N LEU A 65 -11.09 8.56 -9.73
CA LEU A 65 -11.46 7.41 -10.54
C LEU A 65 -12.38 6.45 -9.79
N VAL A 66 -12.09 6.17 -8.51
CA VAL A 66 -12.97 5.33 -7.68
C VAL A 66 -14.33 6.00 -7.47
N VAL A 67 -14.39 7.31 -7.20
CA VAL A 67 -15.66 8.04 -7.06
C VAL A 67 -16.48 7.96 -8.36
N ILE A 68 -15.85 8.16 -9.51
CA ILE A 68 -16.52 8.02 -10.81
C ILE A 68 -17.02 6.58 -11.00
N ALA A 69 -16.20 5.58 -10.70
CA ALA A 69 -16.57 4.18 -10.81
C ALA A 69 -17.77 3.83 -9.91
N ILE A 70 -17.80 4.33 -8.68
CA ILE A 70 -18.93 4.16 -7.75
C ILE A 70 -20.21 4.74 -8.35
N ILE A 71 -20.18 6.01 -8.82
CA ILE A 71 -21.37 6.69 -9.35
C ILE A 71 -21.89 5.97 -10.61
N VAL A 72 -21.00 5.63 -11.53
CA VAL A 72 -21.35 4.94 -12.78
C VAL A 72 -21.90 3.55 -12.50
N ALA A 73 -21.22 2.77 -11.66
CA ALA A 73 -21.67 1.42 -11.34
C ALA A 73 -23.00 1.42 -10.58
N HIS A 74 -23.20 2.38 -9.68
CA HIS A 74 -24.47 2.57 -8.96
C HIS A 74 -25.62 2.92 -9.91
N TYR A 75 -25.37 3.79 -10.89
CA TYR A 75 -26.38 4.15 -11.89
C TYR A 75 -26.88 2.93 -12.70
N PHE A 76 -26.00 1.98 -12.99
CA PHE A 76 -26.33 0.84 -13.86
C PHE A 76 -26.88 -0.39 -13.13
N ALA A 77 -26.56 -0.60 -11.84
CA ALA A 77 -26.99 -1.78 -11.10
C ALA A 77 -27.07 -1.56 -9.57
N ASP A 78 -27.36 -0.32 -9.13
CA ASP A 78 -27.44 0.08 -7.72
C ASP A 78 -26.19 -0.35 -6.92
N ILE A 79 -26.38 -0.67 -5.65
CA ILE A 79 -25.35 -1.15 -4.73
C ILE A 79 -24.65 -2.41 -5.28
N TYR A 80 -25.41 -3.29 -5.92
CA TYR A 80 -24.85 -4.50 -6.52
C TYR A 80 -23.87 -4.15 -7.65
N GLY A 81 -24.14 -3.08 -8.40
CA GLY A 81 -23.24 -2.50 -9.38
C GLY A 81 -21.91 -2.09 -8.77
N VAL A 82 -21.92 -1.38 -7.65
CA VAL A 82 -20.68 -0.99 -6.95
C VAL A 82 -19.87 -2.21 -6.49
N ALA A 83 -20.55 -3.24 -5.96
CA ALA A 83 -19.89 -4.49 -5.56
C ALA A 83 -19.25 -5.22 -6.75
N ILE A 84 -19.99 -5.37 -7.85
CA ILE A 84 -19.50 -6.06 -9.04
C ILE A 84 -18.44 -5.24 -9.79
N ALA A 85 -18.43 -3.91 -9.67
CA ALA A 85 -17.35 -3.05 -10.17
C ALA A 85 -16.03 -3.35 -9.43
N GLY A 86 -16.06 -3.59 -8.12
CA GLY A 86 -14.88 -4.06 -7.38
C GLY A 86 -14.33 -5.39 -7.94
N ILE A 87 -15.22 -6.32 -8.29
CA ILE A 87 -14.84 -7.58 -8.96
C ILE A 87 -14.29 -7.32 -10.36
N GLY A 88 -14.90 -6.40 -11.12
CA GLY A 88 -14.43 -5.98 -12.44
C GLY A 88 -13.03 -5.38 -12.41
N MET A 89 -12.71 -4.59 -11.38
CA MET A 89 -11.36 -4.06 -11.16
C MET A 89 -10.32 -5.17 -10.96
N LEU A 90 -10.72 -6.28 -10.33
CA LEU A 90 -9.88 -7.45 -10.07
C LEU A 90 -10.00 -8.55 -11.14
N SER A 91 -10.75 -8.35 -12.23
CA SER A 91 -10.96 -9.42 -13.22
C SER A 91 -9.67 -9.85 -13.92
N THR A 92 -8.67 -8.97 -13.94
CA THR A 92 -7.32 -9.22 -14.49
C THR A 92 -6.29 -9.49 -13.39
N LEU A 93 -6.72 -9.83 -12.17
CA LEU A 93 -5.83 -10.04 -11.02
C LEU A 93 -4.69 -11.03 -11.32
N GLY A 94 -4.95 -12.13 -12.03
CA GLY A 94 -3.89 -13.09 -12.36
C GLY A 94 -2.75 -12.51 -13.21
N ILE A 95 -3.04 -11.52 -14.07
CA ILE A 95 -2.00 -10.79 -14.81
C ILE A 95 -1.29 -9.82 -13.88
N GLN A 96 -2.04 -9.13 -13.01
CA GLN A 96 -1.49 -8.16 -12.07
C GLN A 96 -0.56 -8.80 -11.04
N ASP A 97 -0.93 -9.95 -10.49
CA ASP A 97 -0.11 -10.70 -9.55
C ASP A 97 1.16 -11.23 -10.22
N ALA A 98 1.08 -11.63 -11.50
CA ALA A 98 2.24 -12.05 -12.26
C ALA A 98 3.22 -10.89 -12.51
N THR A 99 2.72 -9.68 -12.78
CA THR A 99 3.57 -8.49 -12.98
C THR A 99 4.11 -7.92 -11.67
N ASP A 100 3.38 -8.04 -10.56
CA ASP A 100 3.87 -7.69 -9.22
C ASP A 100 4.97 -8.69 -8.78
N ALA A 101 4.72 -10.00 -8.91
CA ALA A 101 5.67 -11.05 -8.57
C ALA A 101 6.95 -11.02 -9.43
N TYR A 102 6.89 -10.44 -10.64
CA TYR A 102 8.06 -10.22 -11.48
C TYR A 102 9.13 -9.34 -10.79
N GLY A 103 8.72 -8.32 -10.03
CA GLY A 103 9.65 -7.38 -9.39
C GLY A 103 10.60 -8.05 -8.39
N PRO A 104 10.11 -8.74 -7.35
CA PRO A 104 10.95 -9.46 -6.41
C PRO A 104 11.84 -10.55 -7.04
N VAL A 105 11.42 -11.12 -8.17
CA VAL A 105 12.26 -12.07 -8.93
C VAL A 105 13.43 -11.34 -9.59
N ALA A 106 13.20 -10.17 -10.18
CA ALA A 106 14.24 -9.34 -10.79
C ALA A 106 15.23 -8.79 -9.75
N ASP A 107 14.75 -8.30 -8.60
CA ASP A 107 15.58 -7.83 -7.47
C ASP A 107 16.52 -8.95 -6.98
N ASN A 108 15.96 -10.13 -6.67
CA ASN A 108 16.76 -11.28 -6.24
C ASN A 108 17.78 -11.72 -7.30
N ALA A 109 17.42 -11.66 -8.59
CA ALA A 109 18.37 -11.94 -9.66
C ALA A 109 19.54 -10.95 -9.65
N GLY A 110 19.27 -9.65 -9.48
CA GLY A 110 20.30 -8.63 -9.31
C GLY A 110 21.20 -8.90 -8.10
N GLY A 111 20.62 -9.25 -6.95
CA GLY A 111 21.36 -9.62 -5.75
C GLY A 111 22.30 -10.82 -5.97
N ILE A 112 21.82 -11.88 -6.67
CA ILE A 112 22.64 -13.04 -7.02
C ILE A 112 23.78 -12.65 -7.97
N VAL A 113 23.51 -11.79 -8.95
CA VAL A 113 24.52 -11.30 -9.91
C VAL A 113 25.64 -10.57 -9.17
N GLU A 114 25.29 -9.67 -8.25
CA GLU A 114 26.27 -8.91 -7.45
C GLU A 114 27.08 -9.84 -6.54
N MET A 115 26.42 -10.77 -5.84
CA MET A 115 27.10 -11.72 -4.92
C MET A 115 27.96 -12.77 -5.65
N SER A 116 27.80 -12.93 -6.97
CA SER A 116 28.53 -13.91 -7.77
C SER A 116 29.67 -13.30 -8.60
N ASP A 117 29.99 -12.01 -8.39
CA ASP A 117 31.02 -11.27 -9.12
C ASP A 117 30.87 -11.36 -10.66
N LEU A 118 29.63 -11.37 -11.15
CA LEU A 118 29.35 -11.41 -12.57
C LEU A 118 29.65 -10.07 -13.26
N PRO A 119 29.87 -10.05 -14.59
CA PRO A 119 30.21 -8.82 -15.31
C PRO A 119 29.17 -7.69 -15.11
N PRO A 120 29.61 -6.41 -15.02
CA PRO A 120 28.71 -5.27 -14.77
C PRO A 120 27.56 -5.12 -15.77
N GLU A 121 27.74 -5.57 -17.01
CA GLU A 121 26.68 -5.58 -18.01
C GLU A 121 25.46 -6.42 -17.58
N ILE A 122 25.69 -7.52 -16.86
CA ILE A 122 24.61 -8.36 -16.34
C ILE A 122 23.87 -7.64 -15.21
N ARG A 123 24.60 -6.94 -14.34
CA ARG A 123 24.02 -6.11 -13.27
C ARG A 123 23.17 -4.97 -13.84
N GLN A 124 23.67 -4.27 -14.86
CA GLN A 124 22.91 -3.23 -15.56
C GLN A 124 21.61 -3.75 -16.17
N ARG A 125 21.62 -4.98 -16.72
CA ARG A 125 20.40 -5.62 -17.22
C ARG A 125 19.44 -5.93 -16.08
N THR A 126 19.90 -6.49 -14.96
CA THR A 126 19.02 -6.76 -13.81
C THR A 126 18.49 -5.50 -13.15
N ASP A 127 19.28 -4.42 -13.07
CA ASP A 127 18.83 -3.12 -12.53
C ASP A 127 17.71 -2.52 -13.40
N ALA A 128 17.80 -2.67 -14.73
CA ALA A 128 16.72 -2.25 -15.63
C ALA A 128 15.43 -3.06 -15.43
N LEU A 129 15.54 -4.37 -15.13
CA LEU A 129 14.40 -5.23 -14.82
C LEU A 129 13.81 -4.91 -13.44
N ASP A 130 14.66 -4.63 -12.45
CA ASP A 130 14.28 -4.29 -11.08
C ASP A 130 13.53 -2.95 -11.02
N SER A 131 14.03 -1.91 -11.71
CA SER A 131 13.32 -0.63 -11.78
C SER A 131 11.94 -0.73 -12.46
N LEU A 132 11.82 -1.60 -13.48
CA LEU A 132 10.52 -1.95 -14.05
C LEU A 132 9.64 -2.66 -12.99
N GLY A 133 10.22 -3.60 -12.25
CA GLY A 133 9.60 -4.31 -11.13
C GLY A 133 9.06 -3.39 -10.03
N ASN A 134 9.80 -2.35 -9.66
CA ASN A 134 9.36 -1.36 -8.67
C ASN A 134 8.10 -0.61 -9.15
N THR A 135 8.04 -0.32 -10.44
CA THR A 135 6.86 0.30 -11.06
C THR A 135 5.68 -0.66 -11.13
N THR A 136 5.89 -1.93 -11.49
CA THR A 136 4.80 -2.92 -11.54
C THR A 136 4.27 -3.26 -10.15
N ALA A 137 5.14 -3.32 -9.13
CA ALA A 137 4.76 -3.50 -7.73
C ALA A 137 3.92 -2.33 -7.21
N ALA A 138 4.30 -1.09 -7.52
CA ALA A 138 3.50 0.09 -7.17
C ALA A 138 2.13 0.04 -7.87
N THR A 139 2.12 -0.29 -9.17
CA THR A 139 0.88 -0.45 -9.95
C THR A 139 -0.03 -1.52 -9.33
N GLY A 140 0.51 -2.68 -8.94
CA GLY A 140 -0.20 -3.76 -8.27
C GLY A 140 -0.83 -3.31 -6.94
N LYS A 141 -0.07 -2.57 -6.12
CA LYS A 141 -0.58 -1.96 -4.89
C LYS A 141 -1.72 -0.98 -5.20
N GLY A 142 -1.59 -0.13 -6.21
CA GLY A 142 -2.62 0.81 -6.64
C GLY A 142 -3.94 0.11 -7.00
N PHE A 143 -3.86 -0.95 -7.80
CA PHE A 143 -5.02 -1.80 -8.13
C PHE A 143 -5.66 -2.42 -6.88
N ALA A 144 -4.84 -3.04 -6.02
CA ALA A 144 -5.33 -3.69 -4.81
C ALA A 144 -6.03 -2.70 -3.87
N ILE A 145 -5.48 -1.49 -3.72
CA ILE A 145 -6.08 -0.42 -2.90
C ILE A 145 -7.39 0.08 -3.52
N GLY A 146 -7.42 0.32 -4.83
CA GLY A 146 -8.62 0.72 -5.56
C GLY A 146 -9.77 -0.28 -5.38
N ALA A 147 -9.45 -1.57 -5.55
CA ALA A 147 -10.41 -2.65 -5.42
C ALA A 147 -10.88 -2.80 -3.98
N ALA A 148 -9.97 -2.73 -3.02
CA ALA A 148 -10.32 -2.74 -1.59
C ALA A 148 -11.29 -1.61 -1.24
N GLY A 149 -11.11 -0.40 -1.79
CA GLY A 149 -12.05 0.71 -1.61
C GLY A 149 -13.47 0.40 -2.08
N LEU A 150 -13.61 -0.13 -3.31
CA LEU A 150 -14.92 -0.51 -3.88
C LEU A 150 -15.57 -1.67 -3.11
N THR A 151 -14.79 -2.72 -2.83
CA THR A 151 -15.27 -3.91 -2.10
C THR A 151 -15.67 -3.56 -0.67
N ALA A 152 -14.92 -2.68 0.00
CA ALA A 152 -15.24 -2.27 1.37
C ALA A 152 -16.58 -1.51 1.44
N LEU A 153 -16.94 -0.72 0.42
CA LEU A 153 -18.25 -0.09 0.34
C LEU A 153 -19.38 -1.12 0.19
N ALA A 154 -19.18 -2.16 -0.60
CA ALA A 154 -20.14 -3.27 -0.72
C ALA A 154 -20.28 -4.07 0.58
N LEU A 155 -19.18 -4.31 1.29
CA LEU A 155 -19.18 -4.96 2.59
C LEU A 155 -19.86 -4.11 3.66
N LEU A 156 -19.69 -2.78 3.63
CA LEU A 156 -20.39 -1.87 4.52
C LEU A 156 -21.92 -1.97 4.35
N LEU A 157 -22.39 -2.07 3.11
CA LEU A 157 -23.82 -2.21 2.82
C LEU A 157 -24.35 -3.60 3.22
N SER A 158 -23.55 -4.64 3.00
CA SER A 158 -23.87 -5.99 3.49
C SER A 158 -23.96 -6.00 5.02
N TYR A 159 -23.06 -5.28 5.69
CA TYR A 159 -23.06 -5.12 7.13
C TYR A 159 -24.34 -4.38 7.61
N THR A 160 -24.68 -3.22 7.03
CA THR A 160 -25.87 -2.46 7.47
C THR A 160 -27.15 -3.28 7.33
N GLN A 161 -27.27 -4.08 6.27
CA GLN A 161 -28.37 -5.03 6.09
C GLN A 161 -28.38 -6.13 7.16
N ALA A 162 -27.22 -6.74 7.42
CA ALA A 162 -27.10 -7.84 8.37
C ALA A 162 -27.47 -7.44 9.81
N VAL A 163 -27.14 -6.21 10.21
CA VAL A 163 -27.48 -5.68 11.55
C VAL A 163 -28.82 -4.94 11.60
N GLY A 164 -29.57 -4.89 10.50
CA GLY A 164 -30.87 -4.22 10.43
C GLY A 164 -30.78 -2.71 10.60
N ILE A 165 -29.65 -2.08 10.25
CA ILE A 165 -29.54 -0.62 10.20
C ILE A 165 -30.38 -0.15 9.01
N ASP A 166 -31.46 0.54 9.32
CA ASP A 166 -32.19 1.31 8.32
C ASP A 166 -31.28 2.41 7.77
N ILE A 167 -31.02 2.38 6.46
CA ILE A 167 -30.15 3.36 5.79
C ILE A 167 -30.67 4.79 6.01
N ALA A 168 -31.98 4.97 6.19
CA ALA A 168 -32.57 6.26 6.54
C ALA A 168 -32.14 6.79 7.93
N LYS A 169 -31.62 5.92 8.80
CA LYS A 169 -31.07 6.26 10.12
C LYS A 169 -29.55 6.48 10.08
N PHE A 170 -28.87 6.22 8.96
CA PHE A 170 -27.45 6.54 8.82
C PHE A 170 -27.28 8.05 8.58
N ASN A 171 -27.45 8.81 9.64
CA ASN A 171 -27.30 10.26 9.64
C ASN A 171 -25.88 10.62 10.08
N LEU A 172 -25.16 11.37 9.24
CA LEU A 172 -23.83 11.89 9.58
C LEU A 172 -23.86 12.87 10.75
N LEU A 173 -25.02 13.35 11.20
CA LEU A 173 -25.17 14.18 12.39
C LEU A 173 -25.46 13.37 13.67
N ASP A 174 -25.65 12.05 13.57
CA ASP A 174 -25.77 11.19 14.74
C ASP A 174 -24.41 11.12 15.47
N PRO A 175 -24.36 11.41 16.78
CA PRO A 175 -23.10 11.37 17.54
C PRO A 175 -22.38 10.02 17.48
N HIS A 176 -23.10 8.90 17.39
CA HIS A 176 -22.50 7.57 17.27
C HIS A 176 -21.81 7.39 15.91
N VAL A 177 -22.44 7.86 14.82
CA VAL A 177 -21.86 7.79 13.47
C VAL A 177 -20.61 8.65 13.38
N ILE A 178 -20.67 9.91 13.84
CA ILE A 178 -19.51 10.82 13.83
C ILE A 178 -18.36 10.26 14.67
N SER A 179 -18.66 9.78 15.89
CA SER A 179 -17.65 9.20 16.78
C SER A 179 -17.00 7.99 16.13
N GLY A 180 -17.81 7.12 15.50
CA GLY A 180 -17.34 6.02 14.69
C GLY A 180 -16.36 6.48 13.62
N ILE A 181 -16.73 7.45 12.78
CA ILE A 181 -15.90 7.95 11.68
C ILE A 181 -14.54 8.44 12.18
N PHE A 182 -14.48 9.23 13.25
CA PHE A 182 -13.20 9.71 13.78
C PHE A 182 -12.33 8.56 14.32
N LEU A 183 -12.92 7.62 15.06
CA LEU A 183 -12.20 6.43 15.55
C LEU A 183 -11.71 5.54 14.41
N GLY A 184 -12.52 5.40 13.35
CA GLY A 184 -12.19 4.68 12.14
C GLY A 184 -11.04 5.32 11.38
N ALA A 185 -11.10 6.63 11.16
CA ALA A 185 -10.05 7.38 10.46
C ALA A 185 -8.72 7.38 11.24
N MET A 186 -8.78 7.34 12.57
CA MET A 186 -7.60 7.25 13.42
C MET A 186 -6.87 5.91 13.27
N LEU A 187 -7.59 4.79 13.06
CA LEU A 187 -6.99 3.46 13.07
C LEU A 187 -5.89 3.27 12.01
N PRO A 188 -6.08 3.60 10.72
CA PRO A 188 -5.02 3.53 9.72
C PRO A 188 -3.77 4.33 10.09
N ALA A 189 -3.94 5.54 10.65
CA ALA A 189 -2.82 6.37 11.06
C ALA A 189 -2.00 5.72 12.20
N ILE A 190 -2.68 5.14 13.20
CA ILE A 190 -2.03 4.39 14.27
C ILE A 190 -1.33 3.16 13.71
N PHE A 191 -1.97 2.42 12.80
CA PHE A 191 -1.39 1.25 12.14
C PHE A 191 -0.09 1.61 11.43
N CYS A 192 -0.08 2.66 10.61
CA CYS A 192 1.12 3.17 9.94
C CYS A 192 2.20 3.60 10.92
N ALA A 193 1.86 4.30 12.01
CA ALA A 193 2.83 4.73 13.00
C ALA A 193 3.50 3.54 13.72
N LEU A 194 2.72 2.50 14.06
CA LEU A 194 3.26 1.29 14.70
C LEU A 194 4.22 0.54 13.78
N THR A 195 3.84 0.34 12.52
CA THR A 195 4.69 -0.38 11.55
C THR A 195 5.95 0.39 11.21
N LEU A 196 5.88 1.72 11.02
CA LEU A 196 7.06 2.56 10.78
C LEU A 196 8.03 2.55 11.97
N ASN A 197 7.52 2.64 13.20
CA ASN A 197 8.36 2.57 14.40
C ASN A 197 9.00 1.20 14.58
N ALA A 198 8.29 0.12 14.27
CA ALA A 198 8.82 -1.25 14.31
C ALA A 198 9.98 -1.44 13.33
N VAL A 199 9.80 -0.98 12.08
CA VAL A 199 10.87 -1.00 11.06
C VAL A 199 12.05 -0.17 11.52
N GLY A 200 11.85 1.07 11.99
CA GLY A 200 12.94 1.94 12.44
C GLY A 200 13.80 1.34 13.57
N LYS A 201 13.17 0.74 14.58
CA LYS A 201 13.88 0.03 15.67
C LYS A 201 14.68 -1.17 15.16
N THR A 202 14.09 -1.94 14.24
CA THR A 202 14.72 -3.14 13.68
C THR A 202 15.92 -2.76 12.79
N SER A 203 15.75 -1.77 11.92
CA SER A 203 16.83 -1.24 11.07
C SER A 203 18.01 -0.73 11.89
N PHE A 204 17.77 -0.04 13.01
CA PHE A 204 18.86 0.38 13.92
C PHE A 204 19.65 -0.82 14.47
N SER A 205 18.97 -1.91 14.81
CA SER A 205 19.61 -3.14 15.31
C SER A 205 20.45 -3.82 14.23
N ILE A 206 19.93 -3.91 12.99
CA ILE A 206 20.66 -4.45 11.84
C ILE A 206 21.90 -3.61 11.54
N ILE A 207 21.78 -2.28 11.50
CA ILE A 207 22.89 -1.38 11.22
C ILE A 207 24.02 -1.56 12.24
N ASN A 208 23.68 -1.67 13.53
CA ASN A 208 24.68 -1.89 14.56
C ASN A 208 25.34 -3.27 14.46
N GLU A 209 24.60 -4.30 14.09
CA GLU A 209 25.16 -5.64 13.87
C GLU A 209 26.09 -5.66 12.64
N VAL A 210 25.70 -5.04 11.53
CA VAL A 210 26.55 -4.92 10.34
C VAL A 210 27.83 -4.13 10.66
N ARG A 211 27.71 -3.01 11.40
CA ARG A 211 28.87 -2.23 11.86
C ARG A 211 29.78 -3.04 12.79
N ARG A 212 29.20 -3.86 13.67
CA ARG A 212 29.96 -4.76 14.55
C ARG A 212 30.75 -5.76 13.71
N GLN A 213 30.12 -6.42 12.74
CA GLN A 213 30.78 -7.38 11.86
C GLN A 213 31.95 -6.76 11.11
N PHE A 214 31.77 -5.57 10.49
CA PHE A 214 32.86 -4.87 9.82
C PHE A 214 34.02 -4.46 10.74
N ARG A 215 33.73 -4.14 12.01
CA ARG A 215 34.75 -3.75 12.97
C ARG A 215 35.52 -4.93 13.57
N GLU A 216 34.84 -6.06 13.79
CA GLU A 216 35.36 -7.16 14.61
C GLU A 216 35.83 -8.35 13.78
N ILE A 217 35.25 -8.60 12.59
CA ILE A 217 35.63 -9.72 11.72
C ILE A 217 36.81 -9.28 10.83
N LYS A 218 38.01 -9.73 11.18
CA LYS A 218 39.22 -9.48 10.40
C LYS A 218 39.09 -10.09 8.99
N GLY A 219 39.44 -9.32 7.96
CA GLY A 219 39.38 -9.78 6.58
C GLY A 219 38.03 -9.54 5.89
N LEU A 220 37.01 -9.04 6.59
CA LEU A 220 35.67 -8.88 6.03
C LEU A 220 35.60 -7.73 5.01
N MET A 221 36.19 -6.57 5.33
CA MET A 221 36.27 -5.44 4.39
C MET A 221 37.14 -5.75 3.18
N GLU A 222 38.16 -6.61 3.37
CA GLU A 222 39.07 -7.06 2.33
C GLU A 222 38.49 -8.21 1.48
N GLY A 223 37.28 -8.69 1.80
CA GLY A 223 36.63 -9.80 1.07
C GLY A 223 37.25 -11.18 1.32
N THR A 224 38.14 -11.32 2.32
CA THR A 224 38.85 -12.57 2.64
C THR A 224 38.18 -13.39 3.75
N ALA A 225 37.22 -12.80 4.47
CA ALA A 225 36.41 -13.47 5.48
C ALA A 225 34.92 -13.45 5.11
N ARG A 226 34.16 -14.45 5.57
CA ARG A 226 32.72 -14.52 5.34
C ARG A 226 31.96 -13.80 6.47
N PRO A 227 30.91 -13.01 6.15
CA PRO A 227 30.05 -12.39 7.15
C PRO A 227 29.12 -13.41 7.83
N GLU A 228 28.57 -13.02 8.97
CA GLU A 228 27.63 -13.82 9.75
C GLU A 228 26.19 -13.52 9.32
N TYR A 229 25.78 -13.99 8.13
CA TYR A 229 24.44 -13.73 7.57
C TYR A 229 23.29 -14.10 8.53
N GLY A 230 23.43 -15.23 9.23
CA GLY A 230 22.42 -15.74 10.16
C GLY A 230 22.08 -14.79 11.31
N LYS A 231 23.00 -13.88 11.70
CA LYS A 231 22.74 -12.88 12.74
C LYS A 231 21.74 -11.83 12.28
N CYS A 232 21.93 -11.30 11.07
CA CYS A 232 20.99 -10.34 10.48
C CYS A 232 19.62 -10.99 10.26
N VAL A 233 19.59 -12.23 9.77
CA VAL A 233 18.34 -12.99 9.60
C VAL A 233 17.61 -13.16 10.94
N ASP A 234 18.30 -13.61 11.99
CA ASP A 234 17.71 -13.83 13.32
C ASP A 234 17.13 -12.54 13.93
N ILE A 235 17.81 -11.39 13.76
CA ILE A 235 17.31 -10.07 14.18
C ILE A 235 16.00 -9.75 13.45
N CYS A 236 15.99 -9.84 12.12
CA CYS A 236 14.80 -9.58 11.31
C CYS A 236 13.64 -10.51 11.69
N THR A 237 13.89 -11.82 11.80
CA THR A 237 12.86 -12.83 12.10
C THR A 237 12.22 -12.58 13.46
N LYS A 238 13.02 -12.41 14.52
CA LYS A 238 12.49 -12.18 15.88
C LYS A 238 11.70 -10.88 15.96
N ALA A 239 12.21 -9.82 15.35
CA ALA A 239 11.54 -8.52 15.33
C ALA A 239 10.22 -8.60 14.56
N ALA A 240 10.21 -9.15 13.35
CA ALA A 240 9.00 -9.28 12.54
C ALA A 240 7.91 -10.09 13.26
N LEU A 241 8.26 -11.24 13.86
CA LEU A 241 7.32 -12.08 14.61
C LEU A 241 6.69 -11.37 15.80
N LYS A 242 7.47 -10.55 16.50
CA LYS A 242 7.01 -9.83 17.69
C LYS A 242 6.20 -8.58 17.33
N GLU A 243 6.72 -7.77 16.42
CA GLU A 243 6.17 -6.45 16.10
C GLU A 243 4.90 -6.55 15.24
N MET A 244 4.66 -7.65 14.51
CA MET A 244 3.41 -7.82 13.74
C MET A 244 2.16 -8.02 14.62
N LEU A 245 2.34 -8.48 15.87
CA LEU A 245 1.23 -8.86 16.74
C LEU A 245 0.33 -7.68 17.09
N VAL A 246 0.93 -6.54 17.46
CA VAL A 246 0.16 -5.39 17.95
C VAL A 246 -0.68 -4.75 16.83
N PRO A 247 -0.13 -4.40 15.66
CA PRO A 247 -0.93 -3.86 14.55
C PRO A 247 -2.01 -4.84 14.08
N GLY A 248 -1.70 -6.14 14.00
CA GLY A 248 -2.66 -7.17 13.61
C GLY A 248 -3.82 -7.30 14.60
N LEU A 249 -3.50 -7.36 15.90
CA LEU A 249 -4.52 -7.51 16.94
C LEU A 249 -5.43 -6.29 17.02
N ILE A 250 -4.90 -5.07 16.91
CA ILE A 250 -5.71 -3.84 16.96
C ILE A 250 -6.69 -3.82 15.78
N THR A 251 -6.25 -4.17 14.57
CA THR A 251 -7.12 -4.17 13.37
C THR A 251 -8.28 -5.14 13.50
N VAL A 252 -8.08 -6.31 14.12
CA VAL A 252 -9.15 -7.31 14.35
C VAL A 252 -10.03 -6.94 15.55
N ALA A 253 -9.44 -6.48 16.64
CA ALA A 253 -10.16 -6.20 17.88
C ALA A 253 -10.96 -4.90 17.81
N ALA A 254 -10.48 -3.86 17.11
CA ALA A 254 -11.13 -2.55 17.10
C ALA A 254 -12.58 -2.59 16.58
N PRO A 255 -12.91 -3.21 15.43
CA PRO A 255 -14.29 -3.35 14.99
C PRO A 255 -15.20 -4.05 16.02
N ILE A 256 -14.70 -5.10 16.67
CA ILE A 256 -15.44 -5.84 17.71
C ILE A 256 -15.72 -4.93 18.90
N VAL A 257 -14.70 -4.27 19.43
CA VAL A 257 -14.80 -3.37 20.59
C VAL A 257 -15.78 -2.22 20.29
N ILE A 258 -15.66 -1.57 19.13
CA ILE A 258 -16.57 -0.49 18.73
C ILE A 258 -18.00 -0.99 18.59
N GLY A 259 -18.20 -2.14 17.94
CA GLY A 259 -19.53 -2.73 17.74
C GLY A 259 -20.25 -3.07 19.06
N PHE A 260 -19.54 -3.63 20.05
CA PHE A 260 -20.13 -4.00 21.34
C PHE A 260 -20.30 -2.82 22.30
N ILE A 261 -19.40 -1.83 22.29
CA ILE A 261 -19.43 -0.71 23.24
C ILE A 261 -20.28 0.45 22.73
N LEU A 262 -20.07 0.87 21.48
CA LEU A 262 -20.74 2.04 20.88
C LEU A 262 -21.91 1.65 19.98
N GLY A 263 -22.08 0.35 19.75
CA GLY A 263 -23.19 -0.20 18.99
C GLY A 263 -22.93 -0.30 17.48
N PRO A 264 -23.86 -0.95 16.75
CA PRO A 264 -23.68 -1.26 15.34
C PRO A 264 -23.64 -0.02 14.44
N LEU A 265 -24.33 1.06 14.84
CA LEU A 265 -24.37 2.31 14.09
C LEU A 265 -23.01 3.05 14.14
N ALA A 266 -22.35 3.07 15.30
CA ALA A 266 -21.00 3.60 15.43
C ALA A 266 -19.99 2.77 14.64
N LEU A 267 -20.14 1.45 14.61
CA LEU A 267 -19.28 0.58 13.81
C LEU A 267 -19.45 0.84 12.30
N ALA A 268 -20.65 1.12 11.80
CA ALA A 268 -20.83 1.55 10.41
C ALA A 268 -20.02 2.83 10.11
N GLY A 269 -20.09 3.83 11.00
CA GLY A 269 -19.28 5.05 10.88
C GLY A 269 -17.77 4.76 10.94
N PHE A 270 -17.34 3.87 11.83
CA PHE A 270 -15.96 3.42 11.95
C PHE A 270 -15.42 2.82 10.65
N LEU A 271 -16.20 1.94 10.01
CA LEU A 271 -15.81 1.36 8.73
C LEU A 271 -15.65 2.44 7.66
N VAL A 272 -16.57 3.41 7.57
CA VAL A 272 -16.47 4.54 6.63
C VAL A 272 -15.18 5.34 6.86
N GLY A 273 -14.89 5.72 8.12
CA GLY A 273 -13.69 6.47 8.46
C GLY A 273 -12.40 5.71 8.14
N ALA A 274 -12.37 4.40 8.47
CA ALA A 274 -11.22 3.54 8.21
C ALA A 274 -10.96 3.36 6.71
N ILE A 275 -12.00 3.19 5.90
CA ILE A 275 -11.88 3.11 4.44
C ILE A 275 -11.34 4.41 3.86
N ALA A 276 -11.95 5.56 4.22
CA ALA A 276 -11.58 6.84 3.66
C ALA A 276 -10.13 7.25 3.99
N CYS A 277 -9.74 7.16 5.26
CA CYS A 277 -8.37 7.49 5.67
C CYS A 277 -7.37 6.44 5.20
N GLY A 278 -7.73 5.15 5.30
CA GLY A 278 -6.88 4.04 4.90
C GLY A 278 -6.54 4.09 3.41
N PHE A 279 -7.50 4.41 2.55
CA PHE A 279 -7.26 4.56 1.11
C PHE A 279 -6.21 5.65 0.83
N ILE A 280 -6.39 6.84 1.41
CA ILE A 280 -5.48 7.99 1.22
C ILE A 280 -4.07 7.64 1.67
N LEU A 281 -3.93 7.07 2.88
CA LEU A 281 -2.61 6.71 3.43
C LEU A 281 -1.97 5.58 2.63
N ALA A 282 -2.73 4.57 2.22
CA ALA A 282 -2.20 3.44 1.46
C ALA A 282 -1.61 3.89 0.12
N VAL A 283 -2.34 4.72 -0.65
CA VAL A 283 -1.82 5.26 -1.91
C VAL A 283 -0.61 6.17 -1.66
N THR A 284 -0.68 7.03 -0.64
CA THR A 284 0.41 7.95 -0.30
C THR A 284 1.70 7.20 0.00
N PHE A 285 1.66 6.21 0.90
CA PHE A 285 2.85 5.45 1.28
C PHE A 285 3.37 4.55 0.15
N ALA A 286 2.48 3.93 -0.62
CA ALA A 286 2.88 3.11 -1.77
C ALA A 286 3.63 3.92 -2.82
N ASN A 287 3.06 5.07 -3.22
CA ASN A 287 3.60 5.88 -4.30
C ASN A 287 4.80 6.72 -3.85
N ALA A 288 4.79 7.26 -2.62
CA ALA A 288 5.98 7.92 -2.07
C ALA A 288 7.17 6.95 -2.04
N GLY A 289 6.96 5.74 -1.50
CA GLY A 289 7.94 4.66 -1.47
C GLY A 289 8.50 4.33 -2.84
N GLY A 290 7.63 3.97 -3.80
CA GLY A 290 8.07 3.61 -5.15
C GLY A 290 8.75 4.76 -5.88
N SER A 291 8.32 6.00 -5.64
CA SER A 291 8.95 7.18 -6.26
C SER A 291 10.31 7.56 -5.64
N TRP A 292 10.56 7.24 -4.36
CA TRP A 292 11.90 7.39 -3.79
C TRP A 292 12.87 6.33 -4.28
N ASP A 293 12.37 5.12 -4.50
CA ASP A 293 13.18 3.99 -4.96
C ASP A 293 13.67 4.20 -6.41
N ASN A 294 12.80 4.73 -7.26
CA ASN A 294 13.12 5.03 -8.66
C ASN A 294 13.78 6.40 -8.90
N ALA A 295 13.97 7.24 -7.87
CA ALA A 295 14.54 8.58 -7.97
C ALA A 295 16.03 8.60 -7.60
#